data_AF-A0A7Y4KZ54-F1
#
_entry.id   AF-A0A7Y4KZ54-F1
#
_cell.length_a   1.000
_cell.length_b   1.000
_cell.length_c   1.000
_cell.angle_alpha   90.00
_cell.angle_beta   90.00
_cell.angle_gamma   90.00
#
_symmetry.space_group_name_H-M   'P 1'
#
loop_
_entity.id
_entity.type
_entity.pdbx_description
1 polymer ?
#
loop_
_entity_poly.entity_id
_entity_poly.type
_entity_poly.pdbx_seq_one_letter_code
_entity_poly.pdbx_strand_id
1 'polypeptide(L)'
;MTVDEVAELVGRELFERTCATAWATAARAGRSGGTPWPDDESQVPHEVSDVLDGDPALGFALYRAMPCYAVLMYVGFEPHDVAFWTAVRSLLDDPDDRLAAPMAYWLWCGPFEGPEVRDAWRQVVEGAPRLRLRRVLSVSGPVPWELKAPLLERLCEQSEWRGPVLDALEGAAFDVLGSVEVGAALALLERLPGARAAALVERLRSR
;
A
#
# COMPACT_ATOMS: atom_id res chain seq x y z
N MET A 1 19.59 10.64 15.26
CA MET A 1 19.16 11.90 14.62
C MET A 1 17.65 12.02 14.74
N THR A 2 17.12 13.24 14.76
CA THR A 2 15.70 13.57 14.95
C THR A 2 15.13 14.24 13.71
N VAL A 3 13.80 14.29 13.59
CA VAL A 3 13.12 15.02 12.49
C VAL A 3 13.52 16.50 12.46
N ASP A 4 13.69 17.14 13.62
CA ASP A 4 14.11 18.54 13.69
C ASP A 4 15.54 18.74 13.16
N GLU A 5 16.47 17.83 13.48
CA GLU A 5 17.84 17.88 12.94
C GLU A 5 17.85 17.69 11.42
N VAL A 6 17.00 16.81 10.89
CA VAL A 6 16.82 16.62 9.44
C VAL A 6 16.23 17.87 8.78
N ALA A 7 15.24 18.50 9.41
CA ALA A 7 14.65 19.74 8.91
C ALA A 7 15.67 20.88 8.83
N GLU A 8 16.56 21.02 9.82
CA GLU A 8 17.67 21.99 9.75
C GLU A 8 18.65 21.68 8.63
N LEU A 9 18.96 20.39 8.41
CA LEU A 9 19.91 19.96 7.39
C LEU A 9 19.48 20.31 5.96
N VAL A 10 18.21 20.07 5.63
CA VAL A 10 17.66 20.38 4.29
C VAL A 10 17.18 21.83 4.17
N GLY A 11 17.12 22.56 5.28
CA GLY A 11 16.55 23.90 5.39
C GLY A 11 15.09 23.85 5.86
N ARG A 12 14.86 24.36 7.08
CA ARG A 12 13.57 24.21 7.79
C ARG A 12 12.37 24.70 6.99
N GLU A 13 12.47 25.85 6.35
CA GLU A 13 11.36 26.41 5.56
C GLU A 13 11.01 25.50 4.37
N LEU A 14 12.01 24.99 3.66
CA LEU A 14 11.80 24.08 2.55
C LEU A 14 11.16 22.78 3.04
N PHE A 15 11.68 22.20 4.12
CA PHE A 15 11.13 21.00 4.75
C PHE A 15 9.64 21.18 5.12
N GLU A 16 9.27 22.28 5.77
CA GLU A 16 7.90 22.55 6.19
C GLU A 16 6.93 22.70 5.00
N ARG A 17 7.36 23.37 3.91
CA ARG A 17 6.57 23.47 2.68
C ARG A 17 6.39 22.09 2.03
N THR A 18 7.47 21.31 1.90
CA THR A 18 7.40 19.95 1.36
C THR A 18 6.50 19.06 2.20
N CYS A 19 6.56 19.15 3.54
CA CYS A 19 5.62 18.46 4.43
C CYS A 19 4.16 18.83 4.10
N ALA A 20 3.85 20.11 3.94
CA ALA A 20 2.50 20.56 3.59
C ALA A 20 2.05 19.99 2.23
N THR A 21 2.92 19.97 1.23
CA THR A 21 2.64 19.36 -0.08
C THR A 21 2.43 17.85 0.02
N ALA A 22 3.24 17.15 0.81
CA ALA A 22 3.06 15.72 1.09
C ALA A 22 1.68 15.46 1.69
N TRP A 23 1.32 16.18 2.75
CA TRP A 23 0.01 16.07 3.38
C TRP A 23 -1.16 16.40 2.43
N ALA A 24 -1.00 17.36 1.52
CA ALA A 24 -2.03 17.70 0.55
C ALA A 24 -2.28 16.61 -0.51
N THR A 25 -1.27 15.76 -0.78
CA THR A 25 -1.31 14.80 -1.91
C THR A 25 -1.35 13.33 -1.47
N ALA A 26 -0.96 13.01 -0.24
CA ALA A 26 -0.72 11.64 0.24
C ALA A 26 -1.90 10.66 0.06
N ALA A 27 -3.14 11.10 0.30
CA ALA A 27 -4.33 10.24 0.20
C ALA A 27 -4.57 9.68 -1.22
N ARG A 28 -3.88 10.23 -2.23
CA ARG A 28 -3.96 9.79 -3.63
C ARG A 28 -2.74 8.98 -4.08
N ALA A 29 -1.83 8.61 -3.17
CA ALA A 29 -0.66 7.81 -3.51
C ALA A 29 -1.05 6.56 -4.32
N GLY A 30 -0.28 6.27 -5.37
CA GLY A 30 -0.52 5.15 -6.27
C GLY A 30 -1.66 5.32 -7.28
N ARG A 31 -2.31 6.49 -7.34
CA ARG A 31 -3.38 6.77 -8.31
C ARG A 31 -2.91 7.69 -9.43
N SER A 32 -3.49 7.53 -10.62
CA SER A 32 -3.26 8.44 -11.75
C SER A 32 -3.93 9.81 -11.53
N GLY A 33 -3.34 10.88 -12.11
CA GLY A 33 -3.95 12.21 -12.13
C GLY A 33 -3.68 13.10 -10.90
N GLY A 34 -2.58 12.87 -10.19
CA GLY A 34 -2.12 13.77 -9.11
C GLY A 34 -1.56 15.10 -9.62
N THR A 35 -1.63 16.14 -8.79
CA THR A 35 -0.92 17.40 -9.05
C THR A 35 0.58 17.15 -8.86
N PRO A 36 1.43 17.48 -9.86
CA PRO A 36 2.87 17.42 -9.70
C PRO A 36 3.32 18.27 -8.50
N TRP A 37 4.32 17.79 -7.77
CA TRP A 37 4.95 18.59 -6.73
C TRP A 37 5.77 19.72 -7.37
N PRO A 38 5.96 20.86 -6.68
CA PRO A 38 6.91 21.86 -7.10
C PRO A 38 8.32 21.27 -7.29
N ASP A 39 9.04 21.75 -8.30
CA ASP A 39 10.35 21.19 -8.68
C ASP A 39 11.35 21.22 -7.51
N ASP A 40 11.36 22.32 -6.74
CA ASP A 40 12.24 22.52 -5.58
C ASP A 40 11.88 21.64 -4.36
N GLU A 41 10.65 21.12 -4.30
CA GLU A 41 10.20 20.23 -3.23
C GLU A 41 10.33 18.75 -3.60
N SER A 42 10.35 18.42 -4.89
CA SER A 42 10.29 17.03 -5.39
C SER A 42 11.46 16.15 -4.96
N GLN A 43 12.64 16.75 -4.72
CA GLN A 43 13.85 16.02 -4.32
C GLN A 43 13.98 15.87 -2.81
N VAL A 44 13.32 16.71 -2.02
CA VAL A 44 13.44 16.73 -0.55
C VAL A 44 13.12 15.36 0.07
N PRO A 45 12.07 14.61 -0.33
CA PRO A 45 11.84 13.26 0.20
C PRO A 45 13.00 12.28 0.00
N HIS A 46 13.78 12.45 -1.07
CA HIS A 46 14.95 11.62 -1.36
C HIS A 46 16.15 12.07 -0.51
N GLU A 47 16.39 13.38 -0.41
CA GLU A 47 17.47 13.95 0.40
C GLU A 47 17.32 13.65 1.89
N VAL A 48 16.11 13.77 2.45
CA VAL A 48 15.84 13.43 3.87
C VAL A 48 15.97 11.93 4.13
N SER A 49 15.95 11.12 3.07
CA SER A 49 16.07 9.68 3.19
C SER A 49 17.51 9.20 3.17
N ASP A 50 18.43 9.95 2.55
CA ASP A 50 19.87 9.65 2.54
C ASP A 50 20.48 9.63 3.94
N VAL A 51 19.82 10.29 4.89
CA VAL A 51 20.28 10.43 6.27
C VAL A 51 19.67 9.38 7.21
N LEU A 52 18.82 8.48 6.71
CA LEU A 52 18.21 7.44 7.53
C LEU A 52 19.23 6.46 8.11
N ASP A 53 20.36 6.20 7.43
CA ASP A 53 21.42 5.27 7.85
C ASP A 53 20.88 3.93 8.39
N GLY A 54 19.80 3.42 7.77
CA GLY A 54 19.15 2.18 8.18
C GLY A 54 18.36 2.24 9.49
N ASP A 55 18.04 3.41 10.04
CA ASP A 55 17.18 3.62 11.22
C ASP A 55 15.69 3.66 10.82
N PRO A 56 14.92 2.57 11.04
CA PRO A 56 13.51 2.54 10.64
C PRO A 56 12.66 3.42 11.56
N ALA A 57 13.08 3.69 12.80
CA ALA A 57 12.34 4.53 13.72
C ALA A 57 12.36 5.99 13.26
N LEU A 58 13.52 6.48 12.83
CA LEU A 58 13.63 7.78 12.17
C LEU A 58 12.85 7.80 10.85
N GLY A 59 12.92 6.73 10.06
CA GLY A 59 12.13 6.57 8.84
C GLY A 59 10.63 6.75 9.03
N PHE A 60 10.05 6.07 10.02
CA PHE A 60 8.63 6.22 10.34
C PHE A 60 8.31 7.56 11.01
N ALA A 61 9.26 8.23 11.66
CA ALA A 61 9.07 9.58 12.19
C ALA A 61 9.01 10.61 11.05
N LEU A 62 9.94 10.53 10.09
CA LEU A 62 9.95 11.36 8.88
C LEU A 62 8.72 11.11 8.03
N TYR A 63 8.31 9.86 7.86
CA TYR A 63 7.08 9.52 7.14
C TYR A 63 5.85 10.19 7.75
N ARG A 64 5.74 10.23 9.09
CA ARG A 64 4.62 10.91 9.75
C ARG A 64 4.66 12.42 9.58
N ALA A 65 5.84 13.02 9.45
CA ALA A 65 5.98 14.43 9.14
C ALA A 65 5.64 14.72 7.66
N MET A 66 6.07 13.83 6.76
CA MET A 66 6.02 13.98 5.30
C MET A 66 5.47 12.69 4.65
N PRO A 67 4.15 12.45 4.71
CA PRO A 67 3.57 11.19 4.25
C PRO A 67 3.60 11.08 2.73
N CYS A 68 4.64 10.43 2.22
CA CYS A 68 4.78 10.16 0.80
C CYS A 68 5.53 8.83 0.59
N TYR A 69 5.31 8.23 -0.58
CA TYR A 69 5.95 6.96 -0.93
C TYR A 69 7.48 7.07 -0.98
N ALA A 70 8.01 8.20 -1.46
CA ALA A 70 9.44 8.41 -1.60
C ALA A 70 10.20 8.23 -0.27
N VAL A 71 9.69 8.73 0.85
CA VAL A 71 10.30 8.49 2.18
C VAL A 71 10.30 6.98 2.53
N LEU A 72 9.22 6.26 2.22
CA LEU A 72 9.11 4.83 2.53
C LEU A 72 10.04 3.95 1.68
N MET A 73 10.46 4.40 0.49
CA MET A 73 11.39 3.66 -0.37
C MET A 73 12.72 3.36 0.33
N TYR A 74 13.14 4.23 1.26
CA TYR A 74 14.45 4.15 1.92
C TYR A 74 14.38 3.58 3.34
N VAL A 75 13.18 3.30 3.84
CA VAL A 75 12.97 2.53 5.08
C VAL A 75 13.29 1.04 4.86
N GLY A 76 13.48 0.62 3.60
CA GLY A 76 14.00 -0.69 3.20
C GLY A 76 12.95 -1.81 3.17
N PHE A 77 13.23 -2.86 2.41
CA PHE A 77 12.42 -4.10 2.33
C PHE A 77 13.08 -5.31 3.02
N GLU A 78 14.26 -5.10 3.60
CA GLU A 78 15.06 -6.11 4.28
C GLU A 78 14.37 -6.70 5.51
N PRO A 79 14.78 -7.89 6.01
CA PRO A 79 14.04 -8.60 7.05
C PRO A 79 13.81 -7.74 8.28
N HIS A 80 12.54 -7.37 8.45
CA HIS A 80 12.10 -6.45 9.47
C HIS A 80 11.64 -7.18 10.73
N ASP A 81 11.98 -6.61 11.88
CA ASP A 81 11.60 -7.15 13.17
C ASP A 81 10.11 -6.94 13.51
N VAL A 82 9.71 -7.36 14.71
CA VAL A 82 8.33 -7.20 15.19
C VAL A 82 7.93 -5.73 15.36
N ALA A 83 8.87 -4.85 15.72
CA ALA A 83 8.60 -3.44 15.94
C ALA A 83 8.28 -2.74 14.62
N PHE A 84 9.02 -3.05 13.57
CA PHE A 84 8.75 -2.56 12.22
C PHE A 84 7.34 -2.91 11.73
N TRP A 85 6.98 -4.20 11.76
CA TRP A 85 5.65 -4.62 11.30
C TRP A 85 4.53 -4.06 12.17
N THR A 86 4.81 -3.76 13.44
CA THR A 86 3.88 -3.04 14.31
C THR A 86 3.67 -1.60 13.85
N ALA A 87 4.72 -0.90 13.42
CA ALA A 87 4.60 0.44 12.85
C ALA A 87 3.83 0.42 11.51
N VAL A 88 4.13 -0.53 10.63
CA VAL A 88 3.41 -0.71 9.35
C VAL A 88 1.91 -0.95 9.60
N ARG A 89 1.56 -1.89 10.48
CA ARG A 89 0.16 -2.16 10.84
C ARG A 89 -0.52 -0.92 11.42
N SER A 90 0.16 -0.20 12.31
CA SER A 90 -0.38 1.03 12.90
C SER A 90 -0.73 2.08 11.84
N LEU A 91 0.09 2.23 10.80
CA LEU A 91 -0.18 3.18 9.70
C LEU A 91 -1.31 2.67 8.79
N LEU A 92 -1.37 1.38 8.52
CA LEU A 92 -2.46 0.76 7.75
C LEU A 92 -3.80 0.74 8.51
N ASP A 93 -3.77 0.82 9.83
CA ASP A 93 -4.93 0.90 10.71
C ASP A 93 -5.35 2.36 11.01
N ASP A 94 -4.53 3.35 10.63
CA ASP A 94 -4.77 4.77 10.93
C ASP A 94 -6.02 5.29 10.19
N PRO A 95 -6.96 5.98 10.84
CA PRO A 95 -8.16 6.50 10.16
C PRO A 95 -7.85 7.55 9.07
N ASP A 96 -6.68 8.19 9.10
CA ASP A 96 -6.28 9.17 8.09
C ASP A 96 -5.68 8.47 6.86
N ASP A 97 -6.41 8.51 5.74
CA ASP A 97 -5.96 7.93 4.48
C ASP A 97 -4.66 8.56 3.97
N ARG A 98 -4.29 9.77 4.42
CA ARG A 98 -3.01 10.39 4.07
C ARG A 98 -1.83 9.62 4.67
N LEU A 99 -2.01 8.98 5.83
CA LEU A 99 -0.99 8.11 6.42
C LEU A 99 -1.07 6.67 5.91
N ALA A 100 -2.27 6.20 5.52
CA ALA A 100 -2.45 4.81 5.14
C ALA A 100 -2.20 4.54 3.65
N ALA A 101 -2.57 5.48 2.75
CA ALA A 101 -2.49 5.26 1.31
C ALA A 101 -1.05 5.12 0.78
N PRO A 102 -0.08 5.97 1.16
CA PRO A 102 1.31 5.76 0.74
C PRO A 102 1.91 4.47 1.30
N MET A 103 1.53 4.08 2.52
CA MET A 103 1.94 2.81 3.13
C MET A 103 1.36 1.59 2.37
N ALA A 104 0.08 1.64 1.98
CA ALA A 104 -0.52 0.60 1.15
C ALA A 104 0.15 0.53 -0.23
N TYR A 105 0.48 1.68 -0.83
CA TYR A 105 1.21 1.73 -2.10
C TYR A 105 2.64 1.20 -1.97
N TRP A 106 3.31 1.45 -0.84
CA TRP A 106 4.62 0.86 -0.54
C TRP A 106 4.56 -0.67 -0.42
N LEU A 107 3.48 -1.23 0.17
CA LEU A 107 3.26 -2.68 0.16
C LEU A 107 3.17 -3.23 -1.28
N TRP A 108 2.46 -2.51 -2.15
CA TRP A 108 2.28 -2.86 -3.55
C TRP A 108 3.60 -2.90 -4.32
N CYS A 109 4.36 -1.80 -4.34
CA CYS A 109 5.62 -1.69 -5.10
C CYS A 109 6.81 -2.48 -4.53
N GLY A 110 6.64 -3.12 -3.37
CA GLY A 110 7.76 -3.69 -2.63
C GLY A 110 7.44 -5.08 -2.10
N PRO A 111 7.04 -5.23 -0.81
CA PRO A 111 6.88 -6.54 -0.19
C PRO A 111 5.95 -7.49 -0.92
N PHE A 112 4.95 -7.01 -1.67
CA PHE A 112 4.06 -7.88 -2.43
C PHE A 112 4.61 -8.34 -3.77
N GLU A 113 5.61 -7.65 -4.32
CA GLU A 113 6.32 -8.02 -5.55
C GLU A 113 7.58 -8.85 -5.29
N GLY A 114 8.10 -8.79 -4.06
CA GLY A 114 9.35 -9.43 -3.64
C GLY A 114 9.24 -10.89 -3.15
N PRO A 115 10.39 -11.56 -2.94
CA PRO A 115 10.45 -12.92 -2.38
C PRO A 115 9.83 -13.05 -0.97
N GLU A 116 9.72 -11.96 -0.23
CA GLU A 116 9.17 -11.86 1.13
C GLU A 116 7.63 -11.81 1.19
N VAL A 117 6.94 -11.82 0.04
CA VAL A 117 5.48 -11.63 -0.05
C VAL A 117 4.67 -12.52 0.90
N ARG A 118 5.09 -13.77 1.12
CA ARG A 118 4.42 -14.68 2.05
C ARG A 118 4.43 -14.16 3.48
N ASP A 119 5.59 -13.68 3.93
CA ASP A 119 5.75 -13.14 5.28
C ASP A 119 5.06 -11.79 5.42
N ALA A 120 5.24 -10.89 4.45
CA ALA A 120 4.59 -9.59 4.43
C ALA A 120 3.06 -9.72 4.46
N TRP A 121 2.48 -10.59 3.61
CA TRP A 121 1.05 -10.87 3.57
C TRP A 121 0.52 -11.34 4.92
N ARG A 122 1.21 -12.31 5.55
CA ARG A 122 0.85 -12.78 6.90
C ARG A 122 0.85 -11.64 7.91
N GLN A 123 1.90 -10.82 7.93
CA GLN A 123 2.06 -9.72 8.91
C GLN A 123 0.94 -8.68 8.85
N VAL A 124 0.34 -8.47 7.68
CA VAL A 124 -0.71 -7.45 7.48
C VAL A 124 -2.13 -8.03 7.42
N VAL A 125 -2.32 -9.33 7.20
CA VAL A 125 -3.64 -9.98 7.11
C VAL A 125 -4.04 -10.71 8.38
N GLU A 126 -3.09 -11.35 9.07
CA GLU A 126 -3.41 -12.14 10.26
C GLU A 126 -3.96 -11.25 11.39
N GLY A 127 -5.11 -11.64 11.95
CA GLY A 127 -5.81 -10.87 12.98
C GLY A 127 -6.22 -9.45 12.57
N ALA A 128 -6.22 -9.13 11.28
CA ALA A 128 -6.43 -7.76 10.82
C ALA A 128 -7.85 -7.25 11.06
N PRO A 129 -8.00 -5.99 11.52
CA PRO A 129 -9.30 -5.36 11.57
C PRO A 129 -9.81 -5.07 10.16
N ARG A 130 -11.12 -4.79 10.05
CA ARG A 130 -11.79 -4.55 8.77
C ARG A 130 -11.12 -3.44 7.94
N LEU A 131 -10.68 -2.35 8.57
CA LEU A 131 -10.10 -1.20 7.87
C LEU A 131 -8.82 -1.61 7.10
N ARG A 132 -7.87 -2.25 7.78
CA ARG A 132 -6.64 -2.73 7.15
C ARG A 132 -6.87 -3.78 6.09
N LEU A 133 -7.79 -4.74 6.30
CA LEU A 133 -8.13 -5.71 5.27
C LEU A 133 -8.65 -5.03 3.98
N ARG A 134 -9.49 -3.99 4.08
CA ARG A 134 -9.96 -3.24 2.89
C ARG A 134 -8.80 -2.59 2.14
N ARG A 135 -7.87 -1.96 2.87
CA ARG A 135 -6.69 -1.31 2.29
C ARG A 135 -5.75 -2.32 1.64
N VAL A 136 -5.40 -3.39 2.33
CA VAL A 136 -4.52 -4.45 1.82
C VAL A 136 -5.10 -5.12 0.58
N LEU A 137 -6.40 -5.43 0.56
CA LEU A 137 -7.03 -6.03 -0.62
C LEU A 137 -6.95 -5.12 -1.85
N SER A 138 -7.09 -3.80 -1.67
CA SER A 138 -7.02 -2.83 -2.77
C SER A 138 -5.66 -2.75 -3.47
N VAL A 139 -4.60 -3.23 -2.79
CA VAL A 139 -3.22 -3.24 -3.30
C VAL A 139 -2.66 -4.66 -3.44
N SER A 140 -3.51 -5.69 -3.34
CA SER A 140 -3.09 -7.09 -3.32
C SER A 140 -2.84 -7.70 -4.71
N GLY A 141 -2.78 -6.89 -5.77
CA GLY A 141 -2.60 -7.34 -7.15
C GLY A 141 -1.42 -8.32 -7.31
N PRO A 142 -0.20 -7.92 -6.91
CA PRO A 142 1.02 -8.74 -7.02
C PRO A 142 1.06 -9.97 -6.10
N VAL A 143 0.24 -10.00 -5.04
CA VAL A 143 0.24 -11.12 -4.09
C VAL A 143 -0.11 -12.42 -4.83
N PRO A 144 0.64 -13.52 -4.65
CA PRO A 144 0.31 -14.81 -5.25
C PRO A 144 -1.11 -15.30 -4.93
N TRP A 145 -1.77 -15.90 -5.92
CA TRP A 145 -3.16 -16.34 -5.79
C TRP A 145 -3.38 -17.25 -4.57
N GLU A 146 -2.49 -18.21 -4.35
CA GLU A 146 -2.58 -19.19 -3.27
C GLU A 146 -2.55 -18.57 -1.87
N LEU A 147 -2.01 -17.35 -1.73
CA LEU A 147 -1.99 -16.62 -0.46
C LEU A 147 -3.29 -15.85 -0.20
N LYS A 148 -3.87 -15.25 -1.25
CA LYS A 148 -5.07 -14.40 -1.12
C LYS A 148 -6.38 -15.15 -1.30
N ALA A 149 -6.42 -16.23 -2.08
CA ALA A 149 -7.65 -16.97 -2.36
C ALA A 149 -8.43 -17.40 -1.10
N PRO A 150 -7.80 -17.94 -0.04
CA PRO A 150 -8.52 -18.31 1.18
C PRO A 150 -9.21 -17.11 1.87
N LEU A 151 -8.58 -15.93 1.80
CA LEU A 151 -9.17 -14.70 2.32
C LEU A 151 -10.36 -14.27 1.46
N LEU A 152 -10.21 -14.27 0.13
CA LEU A 152 -11.27 -13.88 -0.81
C LEU A 152 -12.49 -14.79 -0.70
N GLU A 153 -12.30 -16.11 -0.59
CA GLU A 153 -13.36 -17.09 -0.39
C GLU A 153 -14.16 -16.84 0.89
N ARG A 154 -13.48 -16.51 1.99
CA ARG A 154 -14.15 -16.19 3.27
C ARG A 154 -14.93 -14.87 3.21
N LEU A 155 -14.42 -13.89 2.46
CA LEU A 155 -15.00 -12.55 2.40
C LEU A 155 -16.11 -12.43 1.35
N CYS A 156 -16.10 -13.24 0.28
CA CYS A 156 -17.08 -13.12 -0.81
C CYS A 156 -18.53 -13.39 -0.38
N GLU A 157 -18.73 -14.09 0.74
CA GLU A 157 -20.04 -14.36 1.34
C GLU A 157 -20.64 -13.14 2.05
N GLN A 158 -19.83 -12.12 2.31
CA GLN A 158 -20.22 -10.97 3.11
C GLN A 158 -20.43 -9.75 2.20
N SER A 159 -21.64 -9.19 2.21
CA SER A 159 -22.02 -8.11 1.28
C SER A 159 -21.15 -6.85 1.41
N GLU A 160 -20.64 -6.54 2.61
CA GLU A 160 -19.76 -5.39 2.85
C GLU A 160 -18.40 -5.52 2.14
N TRP A 161 -17.99 -6.74 1.77
CA TRP A 161 -16.71 -7.04 1.14
C TRP A 161 -16.78 -7.15 -0.38
N ARG A 162 -17.97 -7.03 -0.97
CA ARG A 162 -18.15 -7.16 -2.43
C ARG A 162 -17.23 -6.24 -3.22
N GLY A 163 -17.18 -4.95 -2.87
CA GLY A 163 -16.30 -3.98 -3.53
C GLY A 163 -14.83 -4.37 -3.41
N PRO A 164 -14.29 -4.50 -2.18
CA PRO A 164 -12.90 -4.91 -1.96
C PRO A 164 -12.51 -6.25 -2.60
N VAL A 165 -13.38 -7.25 -2.62
CA VAL A 165 -13.12 -8.53 -3.28
C VAL A 165 -13.04 -8.35 -4.80
N LEU A 166 -13.93 -7.56 -5.39
CA LEU A 166 -13.86 -7.25 -6.83
C LEU A 166 -12.59 -6.47 -7.17
N ASP A 167 -12.17 -5.52 -6.33
CA ASP A 167 -10.91 -4.78 -6.50
C ASP A 167 -9.71 -5.74 -6.47
N ALA A 168 -9.67 -6.66 -5.51
CA ALA A 168 -8.59 -7.64 -5.38
C ALA A 168 -8.56 -8.65 -6.55
N LEU A 169 -9.71 -9.10 -7.03
CA LEU A 169 -9.82 -9.98 -8.20
C LEU A 169 -9.38 -9.28 -9.48
N GLU A 170 -9.77 -8.02 -9.66
CA GLU A 170 -9.34 -7.19 -10.78
C GLU A 170 -7.82 -6.95 -10.75
N GLY A 171 -7.27 -6.61 -9.58
CA GLY A 171 -5.82 -6.50 -9.38
C GLY A 171 -5.10 -7.81 -9.70
N ALA A 172 -5.55 -8.94 -9.14
CA ALA A 172 -4.96 -10.25 -9.45
C ALA A 172 -4.94 -10.57 -10.95
N ALA A 173 -5.95 -10.11 -11.68
CA ALA A 173 -6.12 -10.39 -13.10
C ALA A 173 -5.40 -9.41 -14.04
N PHE A 174 -5.21 -8.15 -13.66
CA PHE A 174 -4.74 -7.12 -14.61
C PHE A 174 -3.59 -6.26 -14.10
N ASP A 175 -3.12 -6.52 -12.88
CA ASP A 175 -1.85 -5.98 -12.42
C ASP A 175 -0.68 -6.55 -13.23
N VAL A 176 0.40 -5.77 -13.37
CA VAL A 176 1.61 -6.15 -14.12
C VAL A 176 2.21 -7.45 -13.56
N LEU A 177 2.20 -7.59 -12.24
CA LEU A 177 2.69 -8.78 -11.53
C LEU A 177 1.52 -9.60 -10.95
N GLY A 178 0.30 -9.37 -11.46
CA GLY A 178 -0.91 -10.07 -11.02
C GLY A 178 -0.83 -11.58 -11.25
N SER A 179 -1.16 -12.34 -10.20
CA SER A 179 -1.32 -13.79 -10.26
C SER A 179 -2.77 -14.17 -9.95
N VAL A 180 -3.42 -14.86 -10.90
CA VAL A 180 -4.81 -15.31 -10.81
C VAL A 180 -4.99 -16.72 -11.36
N GLU A 181 -5.65 -17.58 -10.58
CA GLU A 181 -6.19 -18.84 -11.10
C GLU A 181 -7.57 -18.59 -11.69
N VAL A 182 -7.65 -18.52 -13.02
CA VAL A 182 -8.85 -18.07 -13.75
C VAL A 182 -10.09 -18.86 -13.35
N GLY A 183 -10.00 -20.20 -13.27
CA GLY A 183 -11.15 -21.03 -12.89
C GLY A 183 -11.68 -20.72 -11.48
N ALA A 184 -10.78 -20.56 -10.51
CA ALA A 184 -11.16 -20.22 -9.13
C ALA A 184 -11.71 -18.79 -9.03
N ALA A 185 -11.12 -17.84 -9.77
CA ALA A 185 -11.61 -16.47 -9.83
C ALA A 185 -13.02 -16.38 -10.44
N LEU A 186 -13.29 -17.12 -11.53
CA LEU A 186 -14.62 -17.20 -12.13
C LEU A 186 -15.64 -17.78 -11.14
N ALA A 187 -15.31 -18.85 -10.42
CA ALA A 187 -16.19 -19.42 -9.41
C ALA A 187 -16.52 -18.43 -8.27
N LEU A 188 -15.57 -17.58 -7.88
CA LEU A 188 -15.83 -16.50 -6.93
C LEU A 188 -16.75 -15.41 -7.52
N LEU A 189 -16.53 -15.02 -8.77
CA LEU A 189 -17.32 -13.98 -9.44
C LEU A 189 -18.78 -14.40 -9.68
N GLU A 190 -19.03 -15.67 -9.96
CA GLU A 190 -20.39 -16.21 -10.13
C GLU A 190 -21.24 -16.05 -8.86
N ARG A 191 -20.60 -15.99 -7.69
CA ARG A 191 -21.25 -15.77 -6.39
C ARG A 191 -21.51 -14.29 -6.09
N LEU A 192 -20.91 -13.38 -6.86
CA LEU A 192 -21.00 -11.94 -6.65
C LEU A 192 -22.01 -11.31 -7.63
N PRO A 193 -23.10 -10.72 -7.15
CA PRO A 193 -24.06 -10.06 -8.03
C PRO A 193 -23.56 -8.69 -8.50
N GLY A 194 -24.03 -8.27 -9.67
CA GLY A 194 -23.90 -6.91 -10.17
C GLY A 194 -23.11 -6.77 -11.47
N ALA A 195 -23.31 -5.65 -12.16
CA ALA A 195 -22.72 -5.40 -13.48
C ALA A 195 -21.18 -5.45 -13.47
N ARG A 196 -20.54 -5.01 -12.38
CA ARG A 196 -19.08 -5.06 -12.26
C ARG A 196 -18.53 -6.49 -12.24
N ALA A 197 -19.19 -7.39 -11.52
CA ALA A 197 -18.78 -8.80 -11.49
C ALA A 197 -18.95 -9.43 -12.87
N ALA A 198 -20.09 -9.19 -13.54
CA ALA A 198 -20.34 -9.67 -14.90
C ALA A 198 -19.31 -9.15 -15.91
N ALA A 199 -18.97 -7.86 -15.86
CA ALA A 199 -17.93 -7.28 -16.73
C ALA A 199 -16.55 -7.92 -16.48
N LEU A 200 -16.22 -8.20 -15.22
CA LEU A 200 -14.96 -8.86 -14.86
C LEU A 200 -14.91 -10.32 -15.34
N VAL A 201 -16.03 -11.05 -15.29
CA VAL A 201 -16.15 -12.40 -15.88
C VAL A 201 -15.83 -12.39 -17.37
N GLU A 202 -16.45 -11.47 -18.13
CA GLU A 202 -16.24 -11.38 -19.57
C GLU A 202 -14.78 -11.04 -19.92
N ARG A 203 -14.18 -10.10 -19.18
CA ARG A 203 -12.76 -9.76 -19.34
C ARG A 203 -11.84 -10.94 -19.01
N LEU A 204 -12.11 -11.69 -17.94
CA LEU A 204 -11.30 -12.85 -17.55
C LEU A 204 -11.38 -13.99 -18.58
N ARG A 205 -12.55 -14.24 -19.15
CA ARG A 205 -12.74 -15.25 -20.22
C ARG A 205 -12.01 -14.90 -21.52
N SER A 206 -11.64 -13.63 -21.70
CA SER A 206 -10.94 -13.14 -22.89
C SER A 206 -9.41 -13.14 -22.77
N ARG A 207 -8.86 -13.47 -21.59
CA ARG A 207 -7.42 -13.73 -21.41
C ARG A 207 -7.07 -15.13 -21.86
#